data_AF-A0A328VE88-F1
#
_entry.id   AF-A0A328VE88-F1
#
_cell.length_a   1.000
_cell.length_b   1.000
_cell.length_c   1.000
_cell.angle_alpha   90.00
_cell.angle_beta   90.00
_cell.angle_gamma   90.00
#
_symmetry.space_group_name_H-M   'P 1'
#
loop_
_entity.id
_entity.type
_entity.pdbx_description
1 polymer ?
#
loop_
_entity_poly.entity_id
_entity_poly.type
_entity_poly.pdbx_seq_one_letter_code
_entity_poly.pdbx_strand_id
1 'polypeptide(L)'
;MKRRQRIQSRTWKISGLVGALLLVIGLGWFILLLRHPQGGLRLLVPHLAQTSQTSAVQLPALYTAGVILGTPSQPASLGQEEALLLASQWEPEVASNAKKVLARYVLLTYIPRTSNRAQIENAPAWMIIYEQVPLQPADASVDPTPFPRSSYDFYLFLDARNGKVLLSLWT
;
A
#
# COMPACT_ATOMS: atom_id res chain seq x y z
N MET A 1 79.43 -7.06 18.54
CA MET A 1 78.55 -6.44 17.52
C MET A 1 77.17 -7.10 17.59
N LYS A 2 76.12 -6.27 17.57
CA LYS A 2 74.74 -6.55 18.05
C LYS A 2 73.96 -7.54 17.15
N ARG A 3 73.49 -8.65 17.74
CA ARG A 3 72.38 -9.47 17.24
C ARG A 3 71.08 -8.63 17.27
N ARG A 4 70.54 -8.26 16.12
CA ARG A 4 69.18 -7.69 15.98
C ARG A 4 68.44 -8.34 14.81
N GLN A 5 67.94 -9.55 15.02
CA GLN A 5 66.95 -10.19 14.15
C GLN A 5 66.17 -11.19 14.99
N ARG A 6 65.09 -10.77 15.67
CA ARG A 6 64.09 -11.72 16.24
C ARG A 6 62.80 -11.09 16.79
N ILE A 7 62.27 -10.01 16.19
CA ILE A 7 60.98 -9.43 16.67
C ILE A 7 59.90 -9.33 15.57
N GLN A 8 60.23 -9.55 14.29
CA GLN A 8 59.26 -9.32 13.20
C GLN A 8 58.25 -10.45 12.90
N SER A 9 58.40 -11.66 13.44
CA SER A 9 57.59 -12.82 13.00
C SER A 9 56.28 -13.07 13.76
N ARG A 10 56.00 -12.32 14.84
CA ARG A 10 54.77 -12.50 15.65
C ARG A 10 53.62 -11.57 15.26
N THR A 11 53.89 -10.40 14.70
CA THR A 11 52.87 -9.42 14.33
C THR A 11 52.10 -9.78 13.07
N TRP A 12 52.68 -10.59 12.16
CA TRP A 12 52.03 -10.99 10.91
C TRP A 12 50.94 -12.06 11.08
N LYS A 13 51.04 -12.91 12.12
CA LYS A 13 50.06 -14.00 12.33
C LYS A 13 48.75 -13.53 12.96
N ILE A 14 48.78 -12.44 13.72
CA ILE A 14 47.59 -11.91 14.41
C ILE A 14 46.72 -11.11 13.43
N SER A 15 47.33 -10.44 12.45
CA SER A 15 46.61 -9.68 11.41
C SER A 15 45.73 -10.59 10.52
N GLY A 16 46.23 -11.77 10.14
CA GLY A 16 45.46 -12.71 9.31
C GLY A 16 44.22 -13.27 9.99
N LEU A 17 44.29 -13.50 11.30
CA LEU A 17 43.18 -14.04 12.10
C LEU A 17 42.05 -13.01 12.27
N VAL A 18 42.42 -11.74 12.48
CA VAL A 18 41.48 -10.62 12.56
C VAL A 18 40.79 -10.40 11.22
N GLY A 19 41.54 -10.49 10.10
CA GLY A 19 40.98 -10.37 8.75
C GLY A 19 39.98 -11.48 8.42
N ALA A 20 40.29 -12.74 8.77
CA ALA A 20 39.38 -13.86 8.57
C ALA A 20 38.09 -13.72 9.40
N LEU A 21 38.19 -13.25 10.64
CA LEU A 21 37.03 -13.03 11.51
C LEU A 21 36.11 -11.94 10.95
N LEU A 22 36.68 -10.83 10.45
CA LEU A 22 35.91 -9.75 9.81
C LEU A 22 35.21 -10.23 8.54
N LEU A 23 35.84 -11.10 7.75
CA LEU A 23 35.25 -11.67 6.55
C LEU A 23 34.04 -12.56 6.87
N VAL A 24 34.13 -13.40 7.89
CA VAL A 24 33.01 -14.27 8.32
C VAL A 24 31.85 -13.45 8.85
N ILE A 25 32.13 -12.42 9.65
CA ILE A 25 31.11 -11.50 10.17
C ILE A 25 30.44 -10.73 9.01
N GLY A 26 31.24 -10.25 8.04
CA GLY A 26 30.74 -9.56 6.86
C GLY A 26 29.86 -10.44 5.98
N LEU A 27 30.26 -11.69 5.73
CA LEU A 27 29.44 -12.65 4.96
C LEU A 27 28.14 -12.99 5.69
N GLY A 28 28.20 -13.20 7.01
CA GLY A 28 27.01 -13.44 7.83
C GLY A 28 26.02 -12.28 7.74
N TRP A 29 26.51 -11.04 7.86
CA TRP A 29 25.71 -9.83 7.68
C TRP A 29 25.13 -9.71 6.26
N PHE A 30 25.93 -10.02 5.24
CA PHE A 30 25.48 -9.95 3.85
C PHE A 30 24.36 -10.96 3.56
N ILE A 31 24.51 -12.21 4.02
CA ILE A 31 23.46 -13.23 3.89
C ILE A 31 22.20 -12.84 4.67
N LEU A 32 22.36 -12.21 5.84
CA LEU A 32 21.23 -11.71 6.62
C LEU A 32 20.51 -10.57 5.87
N LEU A 33 21.23 -9.65 5.24
CA LEU A 33 20.67 -8.57 4.41
C LEU A 33 19.96 -9.10 3.16
N LEU A 34 20.38 -10.22 2.58
CA LEU A 34 19.65 -10.87 1.49
C LEU A 34 18.34 -11.51 1.96
N ARG A 35 18.26 -11.92 3.24
CA ARG A 35 17.05 -12.54 3.82
C ARG A 35 16.07 -11.53 4.41
N HIS A 36 16.55 -10.34 4.78
CA HIS A 36 15.69 -9.23 5.12
C HIS A 36 15.41 -8.44 3.84
N PRO A 37 14.22 -8.55 3.22
CA PRO A 37 13.84 -7.60 2.18
C PRO A 37 13.99 -6.21 2.79
N GLN A 38 15.00 -5.46 2.31
CA GLN A 38 15.23 -4.09 2.73
C GLN A 38 13.93 -3.36 2.41
N GLY A 39 13.17 -3.02 3.46
CA GLY A 39 12.08 -2.06 3.35
C GLY A 39 12.62 -0.87 2.59
N GLY A 40 12.04 -0.64 1.41
CA GLY A 40 12.61 0.19 0.36
C GLY A 40 13.15 1.51 0.90
N LEU A 41 14.23 1.98 0.29
CA LEU A 41 14.71 3.34 0.41
C LEU A 41 13.50 4.29 0.37
N ARG A 42 13.11 4.80 1.55
CA ARG A 42 12.11 5.85 1.71
C ARG A 42 12.71 7.14 1.18
N LEU A 43 12.67 7.28 -0.14
CA LEU A 43 12.72 8.60 -0.76
C LEU A 43 11.54 9.37 -0.17
N LEU A 44 11.85 10.52 0.44
CA LEU A 44 10.88 11.46 0.99
C LEU A 44 10.02 12.00 -0.17
N VAL A 45 9.03 11.24 -0.60
CA VAL A 45 7.89 11.74 -1.35
C VAL A 45 6.91 12.28 -0.32
N PRO A 46 6.43 13.52 -0.43
CA PRO A 46 5.54 14.11 0.56
C PRO A 46 4.25 13.29 0.67
N HIS A 47 4.13 12.63 1.81
CA HIS A 47 2.88 12.23 2.47
C HIS A 47 1.84 11.46 1.63
N LEU A 48 2.16 10.22 1.26
CA LEU A 48 1.14 9.17 1.18
C LEU A 48 1.27 8.32 2.45
N ALA A 49 0.29 8.42 3.34
CA ALA A 49 0.29 7.66 4.58
C ALA A 49 0.36 6.15 4.27
N GLN A 50 1.52 5.53 4.52
CA GLN A 50 1.64 4.08 4.61
C GLN A 50 0.81 3.61 5.82
N THR A 51 -0.46 3.33 5.59
CA THR A 51 -1.29 2.68 6.60
C THR A 51 -1.08 1.18 6.50
N SER A 52 -0.46 0.61 7.53
CA SER A 52 -0.37 -0.82 7.80
C SER A 52 -1.69 -1.53 7.50
N GLN A 53 -1.59 -2.75 6.95
CA GLN A 53 -2.68 -3.69 6.72
C GLN A 53 -3.69 -3.66 7.88
N THR A 54 -4.75 -2.88 7.71
CA THR A 54 -5.82 -2.77 8.70
C THR A 54 -6.87 -3.79 8.29
N SER A 55 -7.17 -4.74 9.19
CA SER A 55 -8.22 -5.75 9.01
C SER A 55 -9.48 -5.14 8.38
N ALA A 56 -10.11 -5.90 7.49
CA ALA A 56 -11.31 -5.49 6.75
C ALA A 56 -12.46 -5.17 7.72
N VAL A 57 -12.52 -3.92 8.19
CA VAL A 57 -13.67 -3.39 8.94
C VAL A 57 -14.78 -3.13 7.92
N GLN A 58 -15.88 -3.87 8.04
CA GLN A 58 -17.07 -3.71 7.21
C GLN A 58 -17.66 -2.30 7.41
N LEU A 59 -17.77 -1.52 6.33
CA LEU A 59 -18.43 -0.21 6.38
C LEU A 59 -19.95 -0.36 6.17
N PRO A 60 -20.82 0.28 6.99
CA PRO A 60 -22.27 0.18 6.83
C PRO A 60 -22.79 0.61 5.46
N ALA A 61 -22.18 1.64 4.85
CA ALA A 61 -22.55 2.12 3.52
C ALA A 61 -22.29 1.07 2.43
N LEU A 62 -21.16 0.37 2.52
CA LEU A 62 -20.80 -0.72 1.59
C LEU A 62 -21.72 -1.93 1.74
N TYR A 63 -22.05 -2.30 2.98
CA TYR A 63 -23.00 -3.40 3.24
C TYR A 63 -24.38 -3.11 2.63
N THR A 64 -24.84 -1.87 2.77
CA THR A 64 -26.10 -1.42 2.15
C THR A 64 -26.02 -1.50 0.63
N ALA A 65 -24.87 -1.21 0.03
CA ALA A 65 -24.66 -1.37 -1.41
C ALA A 65 -24.56 -2.83 -1.87
N GLY A 66 -24.62 -3.82 -0.97
CA GLY A 66 -24.46 -5.25 -1.30
C GLY A 66 -23.00 -5.70 -1.35
N VAL A 67 -22.07 -4.89 -0.83
CA VAL A 67 -20.65 -5.20 -0.73
C VAL A 67 -20.32 -5.80 0.63
N ILE A 68 -19.71 -6.98 0.62
CA ILE A 68 -19.21 -7.69 1.79
C ILE A 68 -17.69 -7.77 1.66
N LEU A 69 -16.99 -7.36 2.73
CA LEU A 69 -15.54 -7.34 2.80
C LEU A 69 -15.03 -8.44 3.72
N GLY A 70 -14.28 -9.38 3.17
CA GLY A 70 -13.56 -10.41 3.91
C GLY A 70 -12.07 -10.11 4.01
N THR A 71 -11.35 -10.97 4.72
CA THR A 71 -9.89 -10.94 4.80
C THR A 71 -9.28 -11.96 3.84
N PRO A 72 -8.48 -11.53 2.85
CA PRO A 72 -7.81 -12.45 1.94
C PRO A 72 -6.70 -13.22 2.68
N SER A 73 -6.59 -14.53 2.39
CA SER A 73 -5.58 -15.41 2.99
C SER A 73 -4.25 -15.41 2.23
N GLN A 74 -4.26 -15.02 0.95
CA GLN A 74 -3.10 -14.98 0.08
C GLN A 74 -2.63 -13.53 -0.10
N PRO A 75 -1.31 -13.26 -0.18
CA PRO A 75 -0.79 -11.92 -0.44
C PRO A 75 -1.28 -11.41 -1.80
N ALA A 76 -1.47 -10.09 -1.91
CA ALA A 76 -1.81 -9.45 -3.17
C ALA A 76 -0.65 -9.62 -4.17
N SER A 77 -0.98 -9.91 -5.43
CA SER A 77 0.02 -9.94 -6.50
C SER A 77 0.45 -8.53 -6.88
N LEU A 78 -0.49 -7.59 -6.86
CA LEU A 78 -0.28 -6.17 -7.13
C LEU A 78 0.05 -5.43 -5.82
N GLY A 79 1.06 -4.57 -5.85
CA GLY A 79 1.49 -3.81 -4.67
C GLY A 79 0.52 -2.69 -4.29
N GLN A 80 0.54 -2.25 -3.03
CA GLN A 80 -0.34 -1.16 -2.56
C GLN A 80 -0.10 0.16 -3.31
N GLU A 81 1.16 0.51 -3.55
CA GLU A 81 1.55 1.74 -4.24
C GLU A 81 1.12 1.71 -5.71
N GLU A 82 1.25 0.55 -6.36
CA GLU A 82 0.77 0.33 -7.72
C GLU A 82 -0.76 0.42 -7.80
N ALA A 83 -1.49 -0.11 -6.82
CA ALA A 83 -2.95 0.01 -6.76
C ALA A 83 -3.39 1.46 -6.64
N LEU A 84 -2.71 2.24 -5.79
CA LEU A 84 -2.98 3.67 -5.63
C LEU A 84 -2.69 4.46 -6.91
N LEU A 85 -1.59 4.14 -7.59
CA LEU A 85 -1.24 4.75 -8.87
C LEU A 85 -2.34 4.49 -9.91
N LEU A 86 -2.74 3.23 -10.09
CA LEU A 86 -3.80 2.85 -11.02
C LEU A 86 -5.14 3.52 -10.68
N ALA A 87 -5.48 3.60 -9.39
CA ALA A 87 -6.68 4.27 -8.93
C ALA A 87 -6.68 5.77 -9.26
N SER A 88 -5.54 6.44 -9.07
CA SER A 88 -5.39 7.86 -9.42
C SER A 88 -5.47 8.14 -10.92
N GLN A 89 -5.10 7.17 -11.76
CA GLN A 89 -5.25 7.27 -13.21
C GLN A 89 -6.71 7.07 -13.65
N TRP A 90 -7.46 6.26 -12.90
CA TRP A 90 -8.86 6.00 -13.19
C TRP A 90 -9.76 7.18 -12.80
N GLU A 91 -9.56 7.74 -11.61
CA GLU A 91 -10.32 8.89 -11.10
C GLU A 91 -9.38 10.04 -10.70
N PRO A 92 -8.80 10.77 -11.67
CA PRO A 92 -7.82 11.81 -11.39
C PRO A 92 -8.44 12.96 -10.58
N GLU A 93 -9.69 13.32 -10.87
CA GLU A 93 -10.39 14.40 -10.16
C GLU A 93 -10.70 14.04 -8.71
N VAL A 94 -11.17 12.81 -8.46
CA VAL A 94 -11.43 12.34 -7.09
C VAL A 94 -10.12 12.25 -6.32
N ALA A 95 -9.06 11.73 -6.95
CA ALA A 95 -7.75 11.58 -6.33
C ALA A 95 -7.09 12.92 -5.99
N SER A 96 -7.24 13.95 -6.83
CA SER A 96 -6.67 15.27 -6.57
C SER A 96 -7.41 16.05 -5.49
N ASN A 97 -8.71 15.80 -5.33
CA ASN A 97 -9.58 16.59 -4.43
C ASN A 97 -9.88 15.89 -3.10
N ALA A 98 -9.63 14.59 -2.98
CA ALA A 98 -9.80 13.87 -1.74
C ALA A 98 -8.86 14.42 -0.65
N LYS A 99 -9.39 14.66 0.54
CA LYS A 99 -8.55 15.06 1.68
C LYS A 99 -7.72 13.91 2.22
N LYS A 100 -8.20 12.68 2.02
CA LYS A 100 -7.54 11.48 2.52
C LYS A 100 -7.76 10.33 1.57
N VAL A 101 -6.68 9.64 1.24
CA VAL A 101 -6.67 8.46 0.38
C VAL A 101 -6.12 7.28 1.18
N LEU A 102 -6.85 6.17 1.19
CA LEU A 102 -6.45 4.93 1.86
C LEU A 102 -6.51 3.78 0.88
N ALA A 103 -5.63 2.79 1.05
CA ALA A 103 -5.68 1.53 0.32
C ALA A 103 -5.76 0.37 1.32
N ARG A 104 -6.68 -0.56 1.08
CA ARG A 104 -6.85 -1.77 1.90
C ARG A 104 -6.97 -2.98 1.00
N TYR A 105 -6.27 -4.04 1.36
CA TYR A 105 -6.38 -5.32 0.68
C TYR A 105 -7.51 -6.14 1.30
N VAL A 106 -8.53 -6.47 0.50
CA VAL A 106 -9.78 -7.06 0.95
C VAL A 106 -10.22 -8.19 0.03
N LEU A 107 -11.06 -9.07 0.56
CA LEU A 107 -11.77 -10.07 -0.23
C LEU A 107 -13.16 -9.52 -0.55
N LEU A 108 -13.40 -9.16 -1.80
CA LEU A 108 -14.64 -8.54 -2.26
C LEU A 108 -15.68 -9.60 -2.63
N THR A 109 -16.85 -9.51 -2.00
CA THR A 109 -18.07 -10.16 -2.45
C THR A 109 -19.12 -9.10 -2.70
N TYR A 110 -19.70 -9.09 -3.90
CA TYR A 110 -20.72 -8.13 -4.31
C TYR A 110 -21.96 -8.86 -4.80
N ILE A 111 -23.06 -8.66 -4.07
CA ILE A 111 -24.38 -9.20 -4.39
C ILE A 111 -25.22 -8.05 -4.95
N PRO A 112 -25.44 -8.00 -6.27
CA PRO A 112 -26.17 -6.90 -6.88
C PRO A 112 -27.66 -6.96 -6.51
N ARG A 113 -28.25 -5.81 -6.14
CA ARG A 113 -29.69 -5.71 -5.89
C ARG A 113 -30.55 -5.89 -7.14
N THR A 114 -29.97 -5.66 -8.31
CA THR A 114 -30.64 -5.78 -9.61
C THR A 114 -29.79 -6.65 -10.52
N SER A 115 -30.42 -7.42 -11.41
CA SER A 115 -29.74 -8.35 -12.32
C SER A 115 -28.85 -7.69 -13.39
N ASN A 116 -28.76 -6.36 -13.40
CA ASN A 116 -28.02 -5.59 -14.41
C ASN A 116 -26.50 -5.53 -14.15
N ARG A 117 -26.03 -6.01 -13.00
CA ARG A 117 -24.60 -6.15 -12.69
C ARG A 117 -24.26 -7.61 -12.41
N ALA A 118 -23.06 -8.01 -12.80
CA ALA A 118 -22.55 -9.33 -12.46
C ALA A 118 -22.29 -9.45 -10.95
N GLN A 119 -22.65 -10.59 -10.38
CA GLN A 119 -22.27 -10.97 -9.02
C GLN A 119 -20.76 -11.24 -8.98
N ILE A 120 -20.12 -10.79 -7.90
CA ILE A 120 -18.69 -11.03 -7.66
C ILE A 120 -18.58 -11.82 -6.36
N GLU A 121 -17.85 -12.93 -6.37
CA GLU A 121 -17.69 -13.76 -5.18
C GLU A 121 -16.22 -13.94 -4.84
N ASN A 122 -15.85 -13.56 -3.61
CA ASN A 122 -14.55 -13.81 -3.03
C ASN A 122 -13.37 -13.36 -3.93
N ALA A 123 -13.52 -12.23 -4.61
CA ALA A 123 -12.48 -11.69 -5.47
C ALA A 123 -11.45 -10.92 -4.63
N PRO A 124 -10.15 -11.28 -4.66
CA PRO A 124 -9.13 -10.49 -3.97
C PRO A 124 -9.00 -9.13 -4.65
N ALA A 125 -9.16 -8.06 -3.89
CA ALA A 125 -9.23 -6.70 -4.40
C ALA A 125 -8.50 -5.70 -3.51
N TRP A 126 -7.91 -4.68 -4.13
CA TRP A 126 -7.53 -3.45 -3.47
C TRP A 126 -8.73 -2.52 -3.40
N MET A 127 -9.18 -2.23 -2.19
CA MET A 127 -10.16 -1.19 -1.91
C MET A 127 -9.43 0.12 -1.66
N ILE A 128 -9.60 1.08 -2.56
CA ILE A 128 -9.11 2.44 -2.43
C ILE A 128 -10.26 3.32 -1.95
N ILE A 129 -10.02 4.05 -0.87
CA ILE A 129 -11.01 4.91 -0.22
C ILE A 129 -10.52 6.35 -0.36
N TYR A 130 -11.35 7.18 -0.97
CA TYR A 130 -11.17 8.63 -1.05
C TYR A 130 -12.20 9.27 -0.13
N GLU A 131 -11.75 9.85 0.97
CA GLU A 131 -12.63 10.47 1.96
C GLU A 131 -12.72 11.99 1.73
N GLN A 132 -13.91 12.54 1.99
CA GLN A 132 -14.17 13.99 2.00
C GLN A 132 -13.85 14.69 0.69
N VAL A 133 -14.24 14.09 -0.43
CA VAL A 133 -14.12 14.70 -1.75
C VAL A 133 -15.15 15.82 -1.84
N PRO A 134 -14.75 17.08 -2.10
CA PRO A 134 -15.68 18.19 -2.16
C PRO A 134 -16.66 18.01 -3.32
N LEU A 135 -17.94 18.21 -3.06
CA LEU A 135 -18.91 18.41 -4.12
C LEU A 135 -18.62 19.78 -4.72
N GLN A 136 -18.46 19.84 -6.04
CA GLN A 136 -18.24 21.10 -6.74
C GLN A 136 -19.40 22.03 -6.37
N PRO A 137 -19.13 23.25 -5.85
CA PRO A 137 -20.21 24.13 -5.45
C PRO A 137 -21.03 24.43 -6.69
N ALA A 138 -22.34 24.13 -6.66
CA ALA A 138 -23.21 24.74 -7.66
C ALA A 138 -23.10 26.25 -7.47
N ASP A 139 -22.99 26.97 -8.57
CA ASP A 139 -22.91 28.41 -8.56
C ASP A 139 -24.09 28.95 -7.74
N ALA A 140 -23.81 29.66 -6.65
CA ALA A 140 -24.83 30.16 -5.72
C ALA A 140 -25.76 31.19 -6.40
N SER A 141 -25.40 31.66 -7.60
CA SER A 141 -26.26 32.46 -8.47
C SER A 141 -27.34 31.65 -9.21
N VAL A 142 -27.20 30.33 -9.29
CA VAL A 142 -28.09 29.41 -10.04
C VAL A 142 -28.98 28.58 -9.12
N ASP A 143 -28.50 28.17 -7.94
CA ASP A 143 -29.30 27.48 -6.93
C ASP A 143 -29.00 28.02 -5.51
N PRO A 144 -29.93 28.77 -4.90
CA PRO A 144 -29.75 29.33 -3.56
C PRO A 144 -29.96 28.30 -2.44
N THR A 145 -30.25 27.03 -2.73
CA THR A 145 -30.39 26.02 -1.69
C THR A 145 -29.02 25.48 -1.25
N PRO A 146 -28.62 25.62 0.02
CA PRO A 146 -27.38 25.04 0.50
C PRO A 146 -27.47 23.52 0.42
N PHE A 147 -26.55 22.89 -0.32
CA PHE A 147 -26.49 21.43 -0.41
C PHE A 147 -26.36 20.83 1.00
N PRO A 148 -27.22 19.87 1.39
CA PRO A 148 -27.18 19.27 2.73
C PRO A 148 -25.90 18.46 2.99
N ARG A 149 -25.13 18.15 1.94
CA ARG A 149 -23.80 17.56 2.02
C ARG A 149 -22.85 18.35 1.12
N SER A 150 -21.71 18.75 1.65
CA SER A 150 -20.66 19.47 0.91
C SER A 150 -19.54 18.54 0.41
N SER A 151 -19.60 17.26 0.76
CA SER A 151 -18.60 16.27 0.39
C SER A 151 -19.20 14.87 0.30
N TYR A 152 -18.53 13.99 -0.43
CA TYR A 152 -18.85 12.57 -0.54
C TYR A 152 -17.60 11.72 -0.33
N ASP A 153 -17.82 10.44 -0.01
CA ASP A 153 -16.76 9.44 0.04
C ASP A 153 -16.85 8.55 -1.20
N PHE A 154 -15.70 8.21 -1.78
CA PHE A 154 -15.61 7.37 -2.98
C PHE A 154 -14.79 6.11 -2.71
N TYR A 155 -15.33 4.98 -3.12
CA TYR A 155 -14.74 3.66 -2.93
C TYR A 155 -14.51 3.02 -4.30
N LEU A 156 -13.25 2.71 -4.59
CA LEU A 156 -12.84 2.02 -5.80
C LEU A 156 -12.26 0.64 -5.45
N PHE A 157 -12.72 -0.39 -6.15
CA PHE A 157 -12.23 -1.75 -5.99
C PHE A 157 -11.48 -2.17 -7.25
N LEU A 158 -10.19 -2.42 -7.11
CA LEU A 158 -9.32 -2.91 -8.16
C LEU A 158 -9.00 -4.39 -7.90
N ASP A 159 -9.02 -5.22 -8.94
CA ASP A 159 -8.57 -6.61 -8.86
C ASP A 159 -7.09 -6.65 -8.45
N ALA A 160 -6.79 -7.38 -7.37
CA ALA A 160 -5.44 -7.45 -6.81
C ALA A 160 -4.45 -8.27 -7.66
N ARG A 161 -4.90 -8.89 -8.77
CA ARG A 161 -4.07 -9.64 -9.71
C ARG A 161 -3.64 -8.82 -10.92
N ASN A 162 -4.55 -8.00 -11.47
CA ASN A 162 -4.35 -7.33 -12.75
C ASN A 162 -4.66 -5.82 -12.72
N GLY A 163 -5.12 -5.27 -11.60
CA GLY A 163 -5.42 -3.85 -11.46
C GLY A 163 -6.70 -3.38 -12.17
N LYS A 164 -7.51 -4.30 -12.70
CA LYS A 164 -8.78 -3.96 -13.37
C LYS A 164 -9.81 -3.48 -12.36
N VAL A 165 -10.58 -2.46 -12.72
CA VAL A 165 -11.72 -2.02 -11.92
C VAL A 165 -12.79 -3.09 -11.86
N LEU A 166 -13.13 -3.51 -10.64
CA LEU A 166 -14.21 -4.44 -10.33
C LEU A 166 -15.49 -3.72 -9.97
N LEU A 167 -15.38 -2.67 -9.15
CA LEU A 167 -16.52 -1.94 -8.62
C LEU A 167 -16.11 -0.52 -8.22
N SER A 168 -17.00 0.44 -8.44
CA SER A 168 -16.88 1.81 -7.91
C SER A 168 -18.21 2.22 -7.27
N LEU A 169 -18.12 2.94 -6.15
CA LEU A 169 -19.25 3.39 -5.34
C LEU A 169 -18.97 4.77 -4.76
N TRP A 170 -19.97 5.65 -4.75
CA TRP A 170 -19.94 6.93 -4.04
C TRP A 170 -21.02 6.95 -2.95
N THR A 171 -20.75 7.60 -1.82
CA THR A 171 -21.67 7.64 -0.66
C THR A 171 -21.78 9.01 -0.02
#